data_AF-A0A651DWQ0-F1
#
_entry.id   AF-A0A651DWQ0-F1
#
_cell.length_a   1.000
_cell.length_b   1.000
_cell.length_c   1.000
_cell.angle_alpha   90.00
_cell.angle_beta   90.00
_cell.angle_gamma   90.00
#
_symmetry.space_group_name_H-M   'P 1'
#
loop_
_entity.id
_entity.type
_entity.pdbx_description
1 polymer ?
#
loop_
_entity_poly.entity_id
_entity_poly.type
_entity_poly.pdbx_seq_one_letter_code
_entity_poly.pdbx_strand_id
1 'polypeptide(L)'
;MIDTAALMRSRPQASPSAAAISNARRILLFTRVQDCPACDALLPSVLARASTLRIGLDIFLLDTGPGDDAAVRTWARERGIPVERVRTRQITLNHDQGTAARLGIGQDAPALALQTTGGARATRLADLH
;
A
#
# COMPACT_ATOMS: atom_id res chain seq x y z
N MET A 1 17.74 36.54 -44.30
CA MET A 1 16.87 37.07 -43.23
C MET A 1 16.39 35.88 -42.41
N ILE A 2 16.77 35.81 -41.15
CA ILE A 2 16.22 34.90 -40.12
C ILE A 2 15.37 35.77 -39.21
N ASP A 3 14.15 35.34 -38.87
CA ASP A 3 13.54 35.67 -37.57
C ASP A 3 12.40 34.67 -37.26
N THR A 4 12.66 33.59 -36.52
CA THR A 4 12.39 33.39 -35.07
C THR A 4 10.98 33.77 -34.58
N ALA A 5 10.09 32.78 -34.51
CA ALA A 5 8.88 32.84 -33.69
C ALA A 5 8.87 31.67 -32.69
N ALA A 6 9.61 31.87 -31.60
CA ALA A 6 9.37 31.17 -30.33
C ALA A 6 8.64 32.17 -29.42
N LEU A 7 7.51 31.80 -28.82
CA LEU A 7 7.04 32.33 -27.54
C LEU A 7 5.88 31.49 -27.00
N MET A 8 6.22 30.71 -25.96
CA MET A 8 5.48 30.51 -24.72
C MET A 8 3.96 30.28 -24.80
N ARG A 9 3.58 29.02 -24.61
CA ARG A 9 2.46 28.71 -23.71
C ARG A 9 2.98 27.84 -22.57
N SER A 10 3.37 28.53 -21.50
CA SER A 10 3.68 27.94 -20.21
C SER A 10 2.55 26.98 -19.81
N ARG A 11 2.81 25.68 -19.83
CA ARG A 11 1.93 24.71 -19.16
C ARG A 11 1.98 25.03 -17.68
N PRO A 12 0.84 25.15 -16.97
CA PRO A 12 0.88 25.25 -15.53
C PRO A 12 1.44 23.94 -15.01
N GLN A 13 2.71 24.00 -14.57
CA GLN A 13 3.34 22.94 -13.82
C GLN A 13 2.60 22.93 -12.49
N ALA A 14 1.70 21.96 -12.32
CA ALA A 14 1.06 21.74 -11.03
C ALA A 14 2.17 21.53 -10.02
N SER A 15 2.39 22.55 -9.16
CA SER A 15 3.33 22.46 -8.06
C SER A 15 2.89 21.27 -7.19
N PRO A 16 3.79 20.33 -6.84
CA PRO A 16 3.44 19.32 -5.86
C PRO A 16 3.24 20.04 -4.53
N SER A 17 1.97 20.22 -4.15
CA SER A 17 1.61 20.68 -2.83
C SER A 17 2.27 19.78 -1.79
N ALA A 18 2.78 20.39 -0.72
CA ALA A 18 3.58 19.76 0.31
C ALA A 18 2.79 18.72 1.14
N ALA A 19 2.50 17.55 0.55
CA ALA A 19 2.14 16.29 1.21
C ALA A 19 1.98 15.12 0.21
N ALA A 20 2.64 15.14 -0.95
CA ALA A 20 2.62 14.00 -1.86
C ALA A 20 3.45 12.84 -1.26
N ILE A 21 2.80 11.99 -0.45
CA ILE A 21 3.24 10.61 -0.25
C ILE A 21 3.54 10.05 -1.64
N SER A 22 4.79 9.71 -1.91
CA SER A 22 5.18 9.19 -3.21
C SER A 22 4.46 7.85 -3.43
N ASN A 23 3.43 7.86 -4.27
CA ASN A 23 2.70 6.64 -4.66
C ASN A 23 3.57 5.63 -5.42
N ALA A 24 4.83 5.98 -5.74
CA ALA A 24 5.76 5.08 -6.41
C ALA A 24 6.29 3.98 -5.48
N ARG A 25 6.23 4.15 -4.15
CA ARG A 25 6.64 3.12 -3.17
C ARG A 25 5.46 2.76 -2.28
N ARG A 26 5.24 1.45 -2.10
CA ARG A 26 4.18 0.94 -1.22
C ARG A 26 4.67 -0.31 -0.49
N ILE A 27 4.30 -0.44 0.78
CA ILE A 27 4.42 -1.73 1.48
C ILE A 27 3.21 -2.56 1.08
N LEU A 28 3.40 -3.83 0.73
CA LEU A 28 2.31 -4.80 0.66
C LEU A 28 2.36 -5.66 1.92
N LEU A 29 1.24 -5.76 2.61
CA LEU A 29 1.04 -6.67 3.74
C LEU A 29 0.03 -7.73 3.32
N PHE A 30 0.46 -8.99 3.31
CA PHE A 30 -0.42 -10.15 3.13
C PHE A 30 -0.74 -10.72 4.51
N THR A 31 -2.02 -10.80 4.82
CA THR A 31 -2.51 -11.14 6.16
C THR A 31 -3.79 -11.98 6.08
N ARG A 32 -4.27 -12.49 7.22
CA ARG A 32 -5.50 -13.27 7.33
C ARG A 32 -6.47 -12.57 8.28
N VAL A 33 -7.77 -12.75 8.03
CA VAL A 33 -8.84 -12.30 8.91
C VAL A 33 -8.92 -13.18 10.16
N GLN A 34 -8.78 -14.49 9.97
CA GLN A 34 -8.95 -15.48 11.02
C GLN A 34 -7.62 -16.11 11.46
N ASP A 35 -7.54 -16.47 12.74
CA ASP A 35 -6.47 -17.28 13.34
C ASP A 35 -5.03 -16.86 12.98
N CYS A 36 -4.76 -15.55 13.01
CA CYS A 36 -3.40 -15.03 12.77
C CYS A 36 -2.90 -14.07 13.86
N PRO A 37 -2.54 -14.56 15.07
CA PRO A 37 -1.98 -13.72 16.12
C PRO A 37 -0.69 -12.98 15.69
N ALA A 38 0.15 -13.61 14.86
CA ALA A 38 1.34 -12.98 14.31
C ALA A 38 1.01 -11.80 13.38
N CYS A 39 -0.11 -11.87 12.65
CA CYS A 39 -0.61 -10.77 11.83
C CYS A 39 -1.03 -9.58 12.70
N ASP A 40 -1.83 -9.84 13.72
CA ASP A 40 -2.34 -8.81 14.63
C ASP A 40 -1.17 -8.14 15.38
N ALA A 41 -0.14 -8.89 15.77
CA ALA A 41 1.07 -8.35 16.39
C ALA A 41 1.91 -7.47 15.44
N LEU A 42 1.99 -7.83 14.16
CA LEU A 42 2.82 -7.13 13.18
C LEU A 42 2.15 -5.84 12.66
N LEU A 43 0.83 -5.83 12.54
CA LEU A 43 0.05 -4.78 11.88
C LEU A 43 0.33 -3.36 12.43
N PRO A 44 0.35 -3.10 13.75
CA PRO A 44 0.65 -1.77 14.28
C PRO A 44 2.03 -1.25 13.83
N SER A 45 3.02 -2.14 13.78
CA SER A 45 4.38 -1.78 13.38
C SER A 45 4.49 -1.47 11.89
N VAL A 46 3.73 -2.17 11.05
CA VAL A 46 3.65 -1.90 9.61
C VAL A 46 2.94 -0.56 9.35
N LEU A 47 1.83 -0.31 10.06
CA LEU A 47 1.10 0.97 9.98
C LEU A 47 1.98 2.15 10.39
N ALA A 48 2.75 1.99 11.47
CA ALA A 48 3.72 2.98 11.93
C ALA A 48 4.82 3.19 10.89
N ARG A 49 5.44 2.12 10.39
CA ARG A 49 6.51 2.20 9.39
C ARG A 49 6.07 2.89 8.11
N ALA A 50 4.90 2.55 7.57
CA ALA A 50 4.33 3.22 6.39
C ALA A 50 4.18 4.74 6.62
N SER A 51 3.76 5.13 7.82
CA SER A 51 3.59 6.53 8.21
C SER A 51 4.94 7.25 8.34
N THR A 52 5.90 6.65 9.03
CA THR A 52 7.26 7.18 9.21
C THR A 52 7.97 7.39 7.87
N LEU A 53 7.91 6.39 6.98
CA LEU A 53 8.52 6.45 5.65
C LEU A 53 7.73 7.32 4.67
N ARG A 54 6.50 7.73 5.03
CA ARG A 54 5.57 8.47 4.15
C ARG A 54 5.38 7.77 2.80
N ILE A 55 5.11 6.46 2.84
CA ILE A 55 4.79 5.62 1.67
C ILE A 55 3.42 4.95 1.84
N GLY A 56 2.85 4.46 0.73
CA GLY A 56 1.57 3.76 0.75
C GLY A 56 1.64 2.39 1.43
N LEU A 57 0.49 1.87 1.84
CA LEU A 57 0.32 0.51 2.33
C LEU A 57 -0.85 -0.16 1.61
N ASP A 58 -0.63 -1.33 1.04
CA ASP A 58 -1.68 -2.18 0.50
C ASP A 58 -1.79 -3.42 1.38
N ILE A 59 -2.97 -3.64 1.94
CA ILE A 59 -3.25 -4.81 2.77
C ILE A 59 -4.07 -5.79 1.94
N PHE A 60 -3.58 -7.01 1.81
CA PHE A 60 -4.22 -8.11 1.09
C PHE A 60 -4.64 -9.19 2.09
N LEU A 61 -5.93 -9.51 2.11
CA LEU A 61 -6.51 -10.56 2.94
C LEU A 61 -6.52 -11.88 2.16
N LEU A 62 -5.71 -12.84 2.61
CA LEU A 62 -5.47 -14.13 1.95
C LEU A 62 -6.66 -15.09 2.05
N ASP A 63 -7.47 -14.96 3.09
CA ASP A 63 -8.58 -15.84 3.45
C ASP A 63 -9.95 -15.20 3.17
N THR A 64 -10.00 -14.26 2.21
CA THR A 64 -11.24 -13.61 1.76
C THR A 64 -11.34 -13.62 0.24
N GLY A 65 -12.54 -13.84 -0.26
CA GLY A 65 -12.85 -13.88 -1.69
C GLY A 65 -13.79 -12.75 -2.14
N PRO A 66 -14.09 -12.70 -3.45
CA PRO A 66 -15.12 -11.80 -3.96
C PRO A 66 -16.45 -11.97 -3.21
N GLY A 67 -17.01 -10.87 -2.72
CA GLY A 67 -18.24 -10.86 -1.91
C GLY A 67 -18.02 -10.72 -0.41
N ASP A 68 -16.79 -10.91 0.08
CA ASP A 68 -16.46 -10.83 1.51
C ASP A 68 -16.15 -9.39 1.98
N ASP A 69 -16.56 -8.36 1.23
CA ASP A 69 -16.29 -6.96 1.56
C ASP A 69 -16.76 -6.57 2.97
N ALA A 70 -17.86 -7.19 3.44
CA ALA A 70 -18.36 -6.98 4.79
C ALA A 70 -17.36 -7.50 5.84
N ALA A 71 -16.77 -8.68 5.61
CA ALA A 71 -15.74 -9.23 6.48
C ALA A 71 -14.47 -8.35 6.47
N VAL A 72 -14.06 -7.86 5.29
CA VAL A 72 -12.92 -6.93 5.17
C VAL A 72 -13.17 -5.65 5.97
N ARG A 73 -14.37 -5.06 5.86
CA ARG A 73 -14.74 -3.84 6.61
C ARG A 73 -14.76 -4.09 8.12
N THR A 74 -15.30 -5.22 8.56
CA THR A 74 -15.32 -5.59 9.98
C THR A 74 -13.92 -5.80 10.52
N TRP A 75 -13.09 -6.59 9.84
CA TRP A 75 -11.69 -6.81 10.18
C TRP A 75 -10.93 -5.48 10.32
N ALA A 76 -11.07 -4.59 9.34
CA ALA A 76 -10.40 -3.30 9.35
C ALA A 76 -10.82 -2.42 10.54
N ARG A 77 -12.12 -2.42 10.88
CA ARG A 77 -12.62 -1.70 12.06
C ARG A 77 -12.07 -2.27 13.36
N GLU A 78 -12.12 -3.59 13.52
CA GLU A 78 -11.66 -4.27 14.74
C GLU A 78 -10.16 -4.09 14.98
N ARG A 79 -9.36 -4.00 13.90
CA ARG A 79 -7.91 -3.79 13.98
C ARG A 79 -7.51 -2.30 13.92
N GLY A 80 -8.49 -1.39 13.97
CA GLY A 80 -8.24 0.05 14.05
C GLY A 80 -7.58 0.65 12.81
N ILE A 81 -7.83 0.12 11.61
CA ILE A 81 -7.32 0.70 10.37
C ILE A 81 -7.87 2.14 10.21
N PRO A 82 -7.02 3.17 10.06
CA PRO A 82 -7.49 4.55 10.01
C PRO A 82 -8.35 4.84 8.76
N VAL A 83 -9.64 5.11 8.97
CA VAL A 83 -10.62 5.34 7.89
C VAL A 83 -10.17 6.45 6.94
N GLU A 84 -9.61 7.55 7.46
CA GLU A 84 -9.14 8.66 6.63
C GLU A 84 -7.97 8.27 5.72
N ARG A 85 -7.09 7.37 6.17
CA ARG A 85 -5.99 6.85 5.35
C ARG A 85 -6.49 5.90 4.26
N VAL A 86 -7.61 5.20 4.50
CA VAL A 86 -8.29 4.41 3.47
C VAL A 86 -8.99 5.32 2.45
N ARG A 87 -9.74 6.32 2.92
CA ARG A 87 -10.43 7.32 2.07
C ARG A 87 -9.47 8.06 1.14
N THR A 88 -8.29 8.39 1.63
CA THR A 88 -7.23 9.06 0.87
C THR A 88 -6.29 8.11 0.11
N ARG A 89 -6.58 6.80 0.10
CA ARG A 89 -5.79 5.74 -0.57
C ARG A 89 -4.33 5.60 -0.11
N GLN A 90 -3.99 6.17 1.04
CA GLN A 90 -2.72 5.90 1.70
C GLN A 90 -2.63 4.46 2.19
N ILE A 91 -3.77 3.90 2.60
CA ILE A 91 -3.97 2.48 2.86
C ILE A 91 -5.00 1.97 1.84
N THR A 92 -4.75 0.81 1.23
CA THR A 92 -5.80 0.06 0.51
C THR A 92 -6.05 -1.27 1.22
N LEU A 93 -7.30 -1.73 1.14
CA LEU A 93 -7.75 -3.01 1.67
C LEU A 93 -8.22 -3.84 0.48
N ASN A 94 -7.64 -5.01 0.30
CA ASN A 94 -7.83 -5.83 -0.89
C ASN A 94 -8.05 -7.29 -0.49
N HIS A 95 -8.81 -8.01 -1.30
CA HIS A 95 -8.74 -9.47 -1.33
C HIS A 95 -7.45 -9.87 -2.05
N ASP A 96 -6.77 -10.93 -1.61
CA ASP A 96 -5.54 -11.34 -2.28
C ASP A 96 -5.79 -11.71 -3.76
N GLN A 97 -6.79 -12.55 -4.04
CA GLN A 97 -7.13 -13.00 -5.40
C GLN A 97 -5.90 -13.47 -6.22
N GLY A 98 -4.97 -14.17 -5.57
CA GLY A 98 -3.74 -14.67 -6.17
C GLY A 98 -2.64 -13.62 -6.35
N THR A 99 -2.76 -12.45 -5.73
CA THR A 99 -1.76 -11.37 -5.84
C THR A 99 -0.43 -11.80 -5.26
N ALA A 100 -0.40 -12.38 -4.06
CA ALA A 100 0.84 -12.88 -3.48
C ALA A 100 1.49 -13.93 -4.38
N ALA A 101 0.71 -14.87 -4.94
CA ALA A 101 1.24 -15.90 -5.85
C ALA A 101 1.86 -15.30 -7.11
N ARG A 102 1.19 -14.34 -7.77
CA ARG A 102 1.71 -13.63 -8.96
C ARG A 102 3.00 -12.87 -8.68
N LEU A 103 3.17 -12.37 -7.45
CA LEU A 103 4.35 -11.62 -7.02
C LEU A 103 5.46 -12.53 -6.45
N GLY A 104 5.25 -13.85 -6.38
CA GLY A 104 6.19 -14.78 -5.74
C GLY A 104 6.34 -14.55 -4.24
N ILE A 105 5.33 -13.95 -3.60
CA ILE A 105 5.27 -13.77 -2.15
C ILE A 105 4.59 -15.01 -1.54
N GLY A 106 5.18 -15.55 -0.47
CA GLY A 106 4.63 -16.70 0.22
C GLY A 106 3.19 -16.48 0.69
N GLN A 107 2.39 -17.55 0.69
CA GLN A 107 0.99 -17.55 1.16
C GLN A 107 0.88 -17.70 2.70
N ASP A 108 2.02 -17.74 3.38
CA ASP A 108 2.09 -17.78 4.84
C ASP A 108 1.98 -16.37 5.39
N ALA A 109 0.95 -16.15 6.20
CA ALA A 109 0.70 -14.86 6.83
C ALA A 109 1.38 -14.77 8.21
N PRO A 110 1.91 -13.58 8.58
CA PRO A 110 2.00 -12.39 7.73
C PRO A 110 3.20 -12.44 6.77
N ALA A 111 3.02 -11.92 5.55
CA ALA A 111 4.11 -11.69 4.61
C ALA A 111 4.18 -10.21 4.21
N LEU A 112 5.40 -9.71 3.99
CA LEU A 112 5.65 -8.34 3.58
C LEU A 112 6.40 -8.28 2.25
N ALA A 113 6.05 -7.28 1.45
CA ALA A 113 6.80 -6.90 0.27
C ALA A 113 6.92 -5.37 0.17
N LEU A 114 7.94 -4.91 -0.55
CA LEU A 114 8.07 -3.51 -0.94
C LEU A 114 7.84 -3.39 -2.45
N GLN A 115 6.77 -2.71 -2.84
CA GLN A 115 6.53 -2.25 -4.21
C GLN A 115 7.38 -1.02 -4.48
N THR A 116 8.07 -1.02 -5.62
CA THR A 116 8.71 0.14 -6.21
C THR A 116 8.36 0.19 -7.71
N THR A 117 8.86 1.20 -8.43
CA THR A 117 8.77 1.26 -9.90
C THR A 117 9.36 0.02 -10.58
N GLY A 118 10.33 -0.67 -9.95
CA GLY A 118 10.95 -1.89 -10.48
C GLY A 118 10.21 -3.19 -10.16
N GLY A 119 9.01 -3.12 -9.57
CA GLY A 119 8.24 -4.29 -9.14
C GLY A 119 8.18 -4.45 -7.62
N ALA A 120 7.62 -5.58 -7.17
CA ALA A 120 7.51 -5.93 -5.76
C ALA A 120 8.57 -6.97 -5.38
N ARG A 121 9.15 -6.82 -4.19
CA ARG A 121 10.10 -7.79 -3.62
C ARG A 121 9.74 -8.11 -2.18
N ALA A 122 9.76 -9.39 -1.83
CA ALA A 122 9.62 -9.84 -0.45
C ALA A 122 10.64 -9.15 0.47
N THR A 123 10.21 -8.76 1.67
CA THR A 123 11.02 -8.02 2.62
C THR A 123 10.61 -8.34 4.06
N ARG A 124 11.43 -7.94 5.03
CA ARG A 124 11.07 -7.97 6.45
C ARG A 124 10.82 -6.56 6.94
N LEU A 125 10.04 -6.42 7.99
CA LEU A 125 9.78 -5.12 8.62
C LEU A 125 11.09 -4.40 9.01
N ALA A 126 12.10 -5.13 9.48
CA ALA A 126 13.40 -4.57 9.84
C ALA A 126 14.17 -3.98 8.65
N ASP A 127 13.91 -4.45 7.43
CA ASP A 127 14.64 -4.06 6.23
C ASP A 127 13.99 -2.84 5.52
N LEU A 128 12.84 -2.36 6.00
CA LEU A 128 12.13 -1.22 5.41
C LEU A 128 12.77 0.12 5.83
N HIS A 129 13.50 0.77 4.93
CA HIS A 129 14.14 2.08 5.12
C HIS A 129 13.87 3.04 3.94
#